data_AF-A0A2V8E130-F1
#
_entry.id   AF-A0A2V8E130-F1
#
_cell.length_a   1.000
_cell.length_b   1.000
_cell.length_c   1.000
_cell.angle_alpha   90.00
_cell.angle_beta   90.00
_cell.angle_gamma   90.00
#
_symmetry.space_group_name_H-M   'P 1'
#
loop_
_entity.id
_entity.type
_entity.pdbx_description
1 polymer ?
#
loop_
_entity_poly.entity_id
_entity_poly.type
_entity_poly.pdbx_seq_one_letter_code
_entity_poly.pdbx_strand_id
1 'polypeptide(L)'
;MSVFDKHRDTLERHETMMGTARGRLAVALDLLTDSLALVGQHGVYCRSERFPGKPRMDIGLVLEQLDDAKQLVQSAMEELRAR
;
A
#
# COMPACT_ATOMS: atom_id res chain seq x y z
N MET A 1 -9.31 14.99 -10.89
CA MET A 1 -10.23 14.00 -10.30
C MET A 1 -9.79 13.72 -8.88
N SER A 2 -10.72 13.63 -7.93
CA SER A 2 -10.39 13.29 -6.54
C SER A 2 -10.04 11.79 -6.41
N VAL A 3 -9.44 11.39 -5.29
CA VAL A 3 -9.22 9.97 -4.97
C VAL A 3 -10.55 9.19 -4.92
N PHE A 4 -11.62 9.85 -4.47
CA PHE A 4 -12.96 9.28 -4.40
C PHE A 4 -13.57 9.03 -5.78
N ASP A 5 -13.29 9.90 -6.76
CA ASP A 5 -13.74 9.70 -8.14
C ASP A 5 -12.93 8.58 -8.82
N LYS A 6 -11.63 8.54 -8.58
CA LYS A 6 -10.71 7.58 -9.20
C LYS A 6 -10.99 6.14 -8.75
N HIS A 7 -11.33 5.95 -7.48
CA HIS A 7 -11.53 4.63 -6.88
C HIS A 7 -12.97 4.36 -6.45
N ARG A 8 -13.94 5.10 -7.02
CA ARG A 8 -15.36 5.08 -6.64
C ARG A 8 -15.93 3.69 -6.48
N ASP A 9 -15.82 2.84 -7.50
CA ASP A 9 -16.46 1.52 -7.51
C ASP A 9 -15.86 0.59 -6.44
N THR A 10 -14.54 0.65 -6.24
CA THR A 10 -13.85 -0.10 -5.20
C THR A 10 -14.23 0.42 -3.81
N LEU A 11 -14.25 1.75 -3.63
CA LEU A 11 -14.69 2.38 -2.39
C LEU A 11 -16.12 1.97 -2.05
N GLU A 12 -17.06 2.07 -2.98
CA GLU A 12 -18.46 1.69 -2.78
C GLU A 12 -18.58 0.23 -2.30
N ARG A 13 -17.87 -0.69 -2.97
CA ARG A 13 -17.87 -2.11 -2.59
C ARG A 13 -17.34 -2.33 -1.18
N HIS A 14 -16.17 -1.78 -0.86
CA HIS A 14 -15.53 -2.01 0.44
C HIS A 14 -16.23 -1.27 1.59
N GLU A 15 -16.72 -0.05 1.35
CA GLU A 15 -17.52 0.71 2.33
C GLU A 15 -18.86 0.01 2.63
N THR A 16 -19.48 -0.61 1.63
CA THR A 16 -20.70 -1.42 1.82
C THR A 16 -20.44 -2.66 2.69
N MET A 17 -19.34 -3.37 2.45
CA MET A 17 -19.03 -4.62 3.17
C MET A 17 -18.47 -4.39 4.58
N MET A 18 -17.75 -3.29 4.81
CA MET A 18 -16.94 -3.09 6.02
C MET A 18 -17.27 -1.82 6.79
N GLY A 19 -18.20 -0.99 6.29
CA GLY A 19 -18.44 0.36 6.78
C GLY A 19 -17.41 1.36 6.23
N THR A 20 -17.73 2.66 6.31
CA THR A 20 -16.97 3.73 5.65
C THR A 20 -15.48 3.75 6.02
N ALA A 21 -15.16 3.70 7.31
CA ALA A 21 -13.77 3.82 7.77
C ALA A 21 -12.91 2.61 7.34
N ARG A 22 -13.37 1.39 7.66
CA ARG A 22 -12.64 0.16 7.29
C ARG A 22 -12.63 -0.08 5.79
N GLY A 23 -13.69 0.30 5.08
CA GLY A 23 -13.77 0.22 3.62
C GLY A 23 -12.71 1.09 2.94
N ARG A 24 -12.55 2.33 3.39
CA ARG A 24 -11.48 3.23 2.88
C ARG A 24 -10.08 2.71 3.18
N LEU A 25 -9.87 2.19 4.38
CA LEU A 25 -8.57 1.58 4.74
C LEU A 25 -8.28 0.33 3.90
N ALA A 26 -9.30 -0.46 3.55
CA ALA A 26 -9.13 -1.59 2.63
C ALA A 26 -8.66 -1.12 1.23
N VAL A 27 -9.28 -0.08 0.68
CA VAL A 27 -8.83 0.48 -0.60
C VAL A 27 -7.42 1.07 -0.48
N ALA A 28 -7.09 1.76 0.62
CA ALA A 28 -5.73 2.25 0.86
C ALA A 28 -4.70 1.10 0.90
N LEU A 29 -5.07 -0.04 1.49
CA LEU A 29 -4.23 -1.23 1.57
C LEU A 29 -3.95 -1.83 0.19
N ASP A 30 -4.94 -1.86 -0.69
CA ASP A 30 -4.77 -2.27 -2.09
C ASP A 30 -3.78 -1.35 -2.81
N LEU A 31 -3.93 -0.03 -2.67
CA LEU A 31 -3.05 0.94 -3.31
C LEU A 31 -1.59 0.83 -2.83
N LEU A 32 -1.38 0.61 -1.52
CA LEU A 32 -0.05 0.36 -0.97
C LEU A 32 0.54 -0.94 -1.51
N THR A 33 -0.28 -1.98 -1.65
CA THR A 33 0.14 -3.28 -2.19
C THR A 33 0.53 -3.17 -3.67
N ASP A 34 -0.24 -2.45 -4.48
CA ASP A 34 0.09 -2.16 -5.88
C ASP A 34 1.39 -1.35 -5.98
N SER A 35 1.56 -0.36 -5.10
CA SER A 35 2.77 0.46 -5.06
C SER A 35 4.01 -0.36 -4.71
N LEU A 36 3.92 -1.26 -3.73
CA LEU A 36 4.98 -2.22 -3.39
C LEU A 36 5.36 -3.09 -4.59
N ALA A 37 4.36 -3.61 -5.31
CA ALA A 37 4.61 -4.44 -6.49
C ALA A 37 5.31 -3.66 -7.62
N LEU A 38 4.89 -2.42 -7.89
CA LEU A 38 5.47 -1.57 -8.92
C LEU A 38 6.91 -1.15 -8.57
N VAL A 39 7.14 -0.67 -7.34
CA VAL A 39 8.48 -0.27 -6.89
C VAL A 39 9.40 -1.49 -6.77
N GLY A 40 8.88 -2.63 -6.35
CA GLY A 40 9.65 -3.88 -6.23
C GLY A 40 10.21 -4.33 -7.57
N GLN A 41 9.39 -4.26 -8.63
CA GLN A 41 9.84 -4.51 -10.00
C GLN A 41 10.93 -3.52 -10.43
N HIS A 42 10.77 -2.23 -10.10
CA HIS A 42 11.80 -1.24 -10.40
C HIS A 42 13.14 -1.54 -9.68
N GLY A 43 13.09 -2.06 -8.45
CA GLY A 43 14.27 -2.48 -7.68
C GLY A 43 15.06 -3.64 -8.30
N VAL A 44 14.45 -4.44 -9.19
CA VAL A 44 15.15 -5.48 -9.96
C VAL A 44 16.12 -4.86 -10.97
N TYR A 45 15.71 -3.74 -11.58
CA TYR A 45 16.48 -3.04 -12.60
C TYR A 45 17.39 -1.96 -12.01
N CYS A 46 16.92 -1.24 -10.99
CA CYS A 46 17.67 -0.20 -10.30
C CYS A 46 18.52 -0.82 -9.18
N ARG A 47 19.66 -1.41 -9.57
CA ARG A 47 20.58 -2.10 -8.64
C ARG A 47 21.59 -1.14 -8.02
N SER A 48 22.01 -1.46 -6.80
CA SER A 48 23.13 -0.76 -6.16
C SER A 48 24.46 -1.17 -6.79
N GLU A 49 25.29 -0.19 -7.17
CA GLU A 49 26.67 -0.42 -7.58
C GLU A 49 27.55 -0.86 -6.40
N ARG A 50 27.24 -0.36 -5.20
CA ARG A 50 27.99 -0.62 -3.97
C ARG A 50 27.63 -1.96 -3.32
N PHE A 51 26.38 -2.40 -3.46
CA PHE A 51 25.85 -3.62 -2.84
C PHE A 51 25.22 -4.53 -3.90
N PRO A 52 26.00 -5.44 -4.51
CA PRO A 52 25.51 -6.35 -5.54
C PRO A 52 24.28 -7.14 -5.09
N GLY A 53 23.29 -7.27 -5.97
CA GLY A 53 22.06 -8.01 -5.69
C GLY A 53 21.03 -7.26 -4.82
N LYS A 54 21.35 -6.05 -4.33
CA LYS A 54 20.38 -5.19 -3.65
C LYS A 54 19.84 -4.09 -4.58
N PRO A 55 18.59 -3.63 -4.38
CA PRO A 55 18.12 -2.41 -5.03
C PRO A 55 18.98 -1.21 -4.59
N ARG A 56 18.92 -0.13 -5.36
CA ARG A 56 19.47 1.16 -4.93
C ARG A 56 18.84 1.58 -3.60
N MET A 57 19.62 2.28 -2.76
CA MET A 57 19.26 2.55 -1.35
C MET A 57 17.94 3.31 -1.21
N ASP A 58 17.71 4.32 -2.03
CA ASP A 58 16.45 5.06 -2.13
C ASP A 58 15.25 4.15 -2.43
N ILE A 59 15.36 3.24 -3.40
CA ILE A 59 14.32 2.26 -3.73
C ILE A 59 14.08 1.29 -2.57
N GLY A 60 15.16 0.84 -1.92
CA GLY A 60 15.06 0.00 -0.73
C GLY A 60 14.28 0.68 0.40
N LEU A 61 14.58 1.94 0.68
CA LEU A 61 13.89 2.74 1.71
C LEU A 61 12.42 2.99 1.37
N VAL A 62 12.09 3.21 0.10
CA VAL A 62 10.69 3.35 -0.33
C VAL A 62 9.92 2.05 -0.14
N LEU A 63 10.52 0.90 -0.48
CA LEU A 63 9.90 -0.40 -0.25
C LEU A 63 9.64 -0.65 1.24
N GLU A 64 10.62 -0.34 2.09
CA GLU A 64 10.49 -0.45 3.55
C GLU A 64 9.34 0.43 4.07
N GLN A 65 9.31 1.72 3.72
CA GLN A 65 8.25 2.63 4.17
C GLN A 65 6.86 2.23 3.67
N LEU A 66 6.74 1.72 2.44
CA LEU A 66 5.46 1.25 1.91
C LEU A 66 4.98 -0.01 2.64
N ASP A 67 5.89 -0.91 3.02
CA ASP A 67 5.56 -2.11 3.78
C ASP A 67 5.16 -1.76 5.22
N ASP A 68 5.90 -0.86 5.88
CA ASP A 68 5.56 -0.35 7.21
C ASP A 68 4.17 0.30 7.23
N ALA A 69 3.89 1.17 6.25
CA ALA A 69 2.58 1.81 6.11
C ALA A 69 1.46 0.78 5.92
N LYS A 70 1.72 -0.27 5.12
CA LYS A 70 0.77 -1.36 4.88
C LYS A 70 0.45 -2.09 6.18
N GLN A 71 1.46 -2.43 6.98
CA GLN A 71 1.27 -3.10 8.28
C GLN A 71 0.47 -2.23 9.26
N LEU A 72 0.75 -0.93 9.34
CA LEU A 72 0.00 0.00 10.19
C LEU A 72 -1.47 0.12 9.77
N VAL A 73 -1.76 0.16 8.47
CA VAL A 73 -3.14 0.18 7.96
C VAL A 73 -3.87 -1.12 8.30
N GLN A 74 -3.23 -2.28 8.15
CA GLN A 74 -3.81 -3.58 8.54
C GLN A 74 -4.14 -3.60 10.04
N SER A 75 -3.20 -3.16 10.88
CA SER A 75 -3.41 -3.08 12.33
C SER A 75 -4.59 -2.17 12.69
N ALA A 76 -4.70 -1.00 12.07
CA ALA A 76 -5.83 -0.09 12.30
C ALA A 76 -7.18 -0.72 11.87
N MET A 77 -7.21 -1.46 10.76
CA MET A 77 -8.40 -2.16 10.31
C MET A 77 -8.83 -3.27 11.28
N GLU A 78 -7.88 -3.97 11.89
CA GLU A 78 -8.13 -4.99 12.91
C GLU A 78 -8.68 -4.37 14.19
N GLU A 79 -8.11 -3.26 14.66
CA GLU A 79 -8.60 -2.55 15.84
C GLU A 79 -10.04 -2.06 15.63
N LEU A 80 -10.36 -1.52 14.45
CA LEU A 80 -11.71 -1.08 14.11
C LEU A 80 -12.71 -2.24 13.96
N ARG A 81 -12.25 -3.48 13.76
CA ARG A 81 -13.13 -4.67 13.72
C ARG A 81 -13.50 -5.15 15.12
N ALA A 82 -12.61 -4.94 16.09
CA ALA A 82 -12.80 -5.37 17.48
C ALA A 82 -13.74 -4.46 18.29
N ARG A 83 -14.11 -3.31 17.72
CA ARG A 83 -15.10 -2.36 18.26
C ARG A 83 -16.47 -2.61 17.66
#